data_AF-A0AAV5VG55-F1
#
_entry.id   AF-A0AAV5VG55-F1
#
_cell.length_a   1.000
_cell.length_b   1.000
_cell.length_c   1.000
_cell.angle_alpha   90.00
_cell.angle_beta   90.00
_cell.angle_gamma   90.00
#
_symmetry.space_group_name_H-M   'P 1'
#
loop_
_entity.id
_entity.type
_entity.pdbx_description
1 polymer ?
#
loop_
_entity_poly.entity_id
_entity_poly.type
_entity_poly.pdbx_seq_one_letter_code
_entity_poly.pdbx_strand_id
1 'polypeptide(L)'
;QPSLASRLSIHLLLDRTEVFQFLHIQRAIRFGLNNHTTFFASYPINTARNVARIFSASRFIAFCDADYIFSAGFYERMLAGLVERSGEPGRNVYFYRIFEVEQAAARALDYTLSKSDLNELIERDTARVFHVREWPEGHSVANLTRWLQEPESSGLFYNMPVSLKERKWWEFQFVGLRTVPFFDEHFPYRLDNNLQLRWEICRAGYTMHAINHLFVYHTLDERKGNKDDLAAKTLVKEANK
;
A
#
# COMPACT_ATOMS: atom_id res chain seq x y z
N GLN A 1 -15.71 -25.45 19.45
CA GLN A 1 -15.17 -24.24 20.11
C GLN A 1 -13.65 -24.26 19.95
N PRO A 2 -13.03 -23.32 19.21
CA PRO A 2 -11.59 -23.17 19.27
C PRO A 2 -11.25 -22.49 20.59
N SER A 3 -10.38 -23.14 21.36
CA SER A 3 -9.83 -22.67 22.62
C SER A 3 -9.42 -21.20 22.54
N LEU A 4 -9.77 -20.43 23.58
CA LEU A 4 -9.13 -19.17 23.92
C LEU A 4 -7.61 -19.41 24.03
N ALA A 5 -6.90 -19.37 22.91
CA ALA A 5 -5.52 -18.93 22.91
C ALA A 5 -5.62 -17.42 23.17
N SER A 6 -5.61 -17.08 24.45
CA SER A 6 -5.33 -15.76 24.99
C SER A 6 -4.28 -15.07 24.12
N ARG A 7 -4.74 -14.13 23.28
CA ARG A 7 -3.85 -13.27 22.48
C ARG A 7 -3.20 -12.28 23.43
N LEU A 8 -2.11 -12.71 24.04
CA LEU A 8 -1.12 -11.80 24.59
C LEU A 8 -0.29 -11.26 23.41
N SER A 9 -0.73 -10.15 22.82
CA SER A 9 0.17 -9.34 21.98
C SER A 9 0.91 -8.38 22.91
N ILE A 10 2.10 -8.78 23.35
CA ILE A 10 3.06 -7.85 23.95
C ILE A 10 3.75 -7.13 22.78
N HIS A 11 3.46 -5.84 22.63
CA HIS A 11 4.28 -4.93 21.83
C HIS A 11 5.27 -4.27 22.79
N LEU A 12 6.49 -4.84 22.87
CA LEU A 12 7.63 -4.20 23.52
C LEU A 12 8.38 -3.38 22.46
N LEU A 13 8.30 -2.07 22.56
CA LEU A 13 9.27 -1.18 21.95
C LEU A 13 10.17 -0.67 23.07
N LEU A 14 11.30 -1.34 23.32
CA LEU A 14 12.27 -0.97 24.37
C LEU A 14 13.71 -1.29 23.90
N ASP A 15 14.76 -0.53 24.31
CA ASP A 15 14.80 0.28 25.53
C ASP A 15 15.71 1.55 25.46
N ARG A 16 15.39 2.57 26.26
CA ARG A 16 16.40 3.45 26.86
C ARG A 16 16.12 3.68 28.35
N THR A 17 15.96 2.59 29.09
CA THR A 17 16.40 2.49 30.48
C THR A 17 17.01 1.12 30.76
N GLU A 18 18.31 1.08 31.02
CA GLU A 18 18.65 0.82 32.42
C GLU A 18 18.69 2.21 33.06
N VAL A 19 17.93 2.58 34.10
CA VAL A 19 17.13 1.87 35.10
C VAL A 19 15.98 2.79 35.55
N PHE A 20 14.88 2.17 36.00
CA PHE A 20 13.90 2.67 36.98
C PHE A 20 14.26 3.98 37.69
N GLN A 21 13.47 5.03 37.48
CA GLN A 21 12.96 5.90 38.56
C GLN A 21 11.87 6.84 38.05
N PHE A 22 10.69 6.69 38.64
CA PHE A 22 9.38 7.15 38.17
C PHE A 22 9.13 8.68 38.23
N LEU A 23 10.14 9.56 38.34
CA LEU A 23 9.89 10.97 38.69
C LEU A 23 10.66 12.06 37.92
N HIS A 24 11.44 11.73 36.89
CA HIS A 24 12.21 12.75 36.14
C HIS A 24 11.83 12.96 34.66
N ILE A 25 10.92 12.16 34.10
CA ILE A 25 10.63 12.14 32.65
C ILE A 25 9.71 13.29 32.19
N GLN A 26 9.09 14.06 33.08
CA GLN A 26 8.33 15.23 32.64
C GLN A 26 9.21 16.41 32.19
N ARG A 27 10.51 16.42 32.53
CA ARG A 27 11.41 17.53 32.14
C ARG A 27 12.26 17.26 30.89
N ALA A 28 12.51 16.01 30.51
CA ALA A 28 13.37 15.67 29.36
C ALA A 28 12.62 15.56 28.01
N ILE A 29 11.30 15.37 28.00
CA ILE A 29 10.49 15.27 26.78
C ILE A 29 10.27 16.63 26.08
N ARG A 30 10.64 17.75 26.72
CA ARG A 30 10.61 19.09 26.08
C ARG A 30 11.80 19.39 25.17
N PHE A 31 12.74 18.46 24.97
CA PHE A 31 13.88 18.67 24.08
C PHE A 31 13.79 17.81 22.81
N GLY A 32 13.43 18.45 21.69
CA GLY A 32 14.08 18.16 20.41
C GLY A 32 13.28 17.59 19.23
N LEU A 33 11.97 17.38 19.31
CA LEU A 33 11.17 17.11 18.09
C LEU A 33 10.71 18.43 17.48
N ASN A 34 10.93 18.61 16.17
CA ASN A 34 10.42 19.79 15.49
C ASN A 34 8.88 19.79 15.50
N ASN A 35 8.27 20.97 15.50
CA ASN A 35 6.80 21.12 15.55
C ASN A 35 6.08 20.31 14.45
N HIS A 36 6.73 20.13 13.31
CA HIS A 36 6.20 19.38 12.17
C HIS A 36 6.04 17.87 12.46
N THR A 37 7.03 17.26 13.11
CA THR A 37 6.96 15.83 13.49
C THR A 37 5.90 15.61 14.55
N THR A 38 5.83 16.49 15.55
CA THR A 38 4.80 16.45 16.60
C THR A 38 3.40 16.67 16.02
N PHE A 39 3.26 17.55 15.04
CA PHE A 39 1.99 17.79 14.35
C PHE A 39 1.50 16.51 13.66
N PHE A 40 2.34 15.85 12.87
CA PHE A 40 1.92 14.61 12.21
C PHE A 40 1.67 13.47 13.19
N ALA A 41 2.55 13.27 14.17
CA ALA A 41 2.39 12.19 15.15
C ALA A 41 1.12 12.33 16.00
N SER A 42 0.60 13.56 16.16
CA SER A 42 -0.66 13.80 16.88
C SER A 42 -1.92 13.57 16.04
N TYR A 43 -1.79 13.44 14.71
CA TYR A 43 -2.92 13.12 13.84
C TYR A 43 -3.29 11.62 13.97
N PRO A 44 -4.52 11.26 14.40
CA PRO A 44 -4.90 9.89 14.72
C PRO A 44 -5.28 9.10 13.46
N ILE A 45 -4.37 8.96 12.50
CA ILE A 45 -4.63 8.36 11.18
C ILE A 45 -5.20 6.94 11.29
N ASN A 46 -4.65 6.11 12.17
CA ASN A 46 -5.05 4.70 12.29
C ASN A 46 -6.40 4.56 12.98
N THR A 47 -6.70 5.39 13.98
CA THR A 47 -8.05 5.50 14.55
C THR A 47 -9.05 5.94 13.49
N ALA A 48 -8.72 6.96 12.68
CA ALA A 48 -9.59 7.43 11.59
C ALA A 48 -9.89 6.31 10.57
N ARG A 49 -8.87 5.55 10.17
CA ARG A 49 -9.01 4.38 9.28
C ARG A 49 -9.89 3.28 9.89
N ASN A 50 -9.68 2.97 11.17
CA ASN A 50 -10.46 1.97 11.89
C ASN A 50 -11.93 2.38 12.01
N VAL A 51 -12.20 3.64 12.37
CA VAL A 51 -13.55 4.21 12.43
C VAL A 51 -14.23 4.14 11.07
N ALA A 52 -13.58 4.63 10.01
CA ALA A 52 -14.12 4.56 8.64
C ALA A 52 -14.49 3.11 8.26
N ARG A 53 -13.68 2.14 8.66
CA ARG A 53 -13.94 0.73 8.43
C ARG A 53 -15.11 0.17 9.23
N ILE A 54 -15.24 0.54 10.52
CA ILE A 54 -16.34 0.11 11.39
C ILE A 54 -17.68 0.56 10.81
N PHE A 55 -17.74 1.78 10.29
CA PHE A 55 -18.94 2.36 9.70
C PHE A 55 -19.15 2.00 8.21
N SER A 56 -18.25 1.22 7.61
CA SER A 56 -18.41 0.75 6.23
C SER A 56 -19.44 -0.39 6.14
N ALA A 57 -20.52 -0.18 5.38
CA ALA A 57 -21.52 -1.22 5.11
C ALA A 57 -21.00 -2.35 4.19
N SER A 58 -19.94 -2.09 3.43
CA SER A 58 -19.41 -3.00 2.41
C SER A 58 -18.74 -4.24 3.00
N ARG A 59 -18.96 -5.39 2.36
CA ARG A 59 -18.28 -6.66 2.70
C ARG A 59 -16.78 -6.59 2.39
N PHE A 60 -16.42 -5.96 1.28
CA PHE A 60 -15.05 -5.75 0.84
C PHE A 60 -14.68 -4.27 0.92
N ILE A 61 -13.40 -4.01 1.19
CA ILE A 61 -12.84 -2.67 1.35
C ILE A 61 -11.54 -2.59 0.57
N ALA A 62 -11.42 -1.54 -0.25
CA ALA A 62 -10.15 -1.15 -0.87
C ALA A 62 -9.41 -0.20 0.08
N PHE A 63 -8.14 -0.50 0.36
CA PHE A 63 -7.28 0.35 1.17
C PHE A 63 -6.41 1.19 0.24
N CYS A 64 -6.62 2.51 0.21
CA CYS A 64 -5.85 3.43 -0.63
C CYS A 64 -5.63 4.76 0.08
N ASP A 65 -4.70 5.55 -0.43
CA ASP A 65 -4.56 6.95 -0.04
C ASP A 65 -5.65 7.79 -0.73
N ALA A 66 -5.95 8.96 -0.16
CA ALA A 66 -7.10 9.78 -0.57
C ALA A 66 -6.92 10.49 -1.92
N ASP A 67 -5.68 10.61 -2.39
CA ASP A 67 -5.26 11.23 -3.64
C ASP A 67 -5.08 10.22 -4.78
N TYR A 68 -5.38 8.94 -4.53
CA TYR A 68 -5.32 7.91 -5.55
C TYR A 68 -6.57 7.90 -6.42
N ILE A 69 -6.34 7.73 -7.71
CA ILE A 69 -7.35 7.53 -8.75
C ILE A 69 -7.30 6.07 -9.17
N PHE A 70 -8.48 5.47 -9.35
CA PHE A 70 -8.62 4.07 -9.75
C PHE A 70 -8.66 3.96 -11.28
N SER A 71 -8.03 2.91 -11.83
CA SER A 71 -8.07 2.63 -13.27
C SER A 71 -9.51 2.46 -13.80
N ALA A 72 -9.70 2.61 -15.10
CA ALA A 72 -11.00 2.43 -15.75
C ALA A 72 -11.64 1.08 -15.40
N GLY A 73 -12.93 1.13 -15.02
CA GLY A 73 -13.73 -0.06 -14.68
C GLY A 73 -13.27 -0.80 -13.43
N PHE A 74 -12.51 -0.16 -12.53
CA PHE A 74 -11.97 -0.81 -11.34
C PHE A 74 -13.07 -1.44 -10.48
N TYR A 75 -14.12 -0.68 -10.17
CA TYR A 75 -15.18 -1.13 -9.26
C TYR A 75 -15.91 -2.36 -9.82
N GLU A 76 -16.39 -2.28 -11.07
CA GLU A 76 -17.21 -3.31 -11.70
C GLU A 76 -16.42 -4.60 -11.87
N ARG A 77 -15.17 -4.50 -12.37
CA ARG A 77 -14.30 -5.66 -12.59
C ARG A 77 -13.89 -6.29 -11.26
N MET A 78 -13.50 -5.48 -10.28
CA MET A 78 -13.14 -5.98 -8.96
C MET A 78 -14.32 -6.69 -8.30
N LEU A 79 -15.51 -6.10 -8.35
CA LEU A 79 -16.71 -6.71 -7.78
C LEU A 79 -17.03 -8.05 -8.45
N ALA A 80 -17.00 -8.11 -9.79
CA ALA A 80 -17.24 -9.34 -10.53
C ALA A 80 -16.27 -10.47 -10.10
N GLY A 81 -14.96 -10.18 -10.06
CA GLY A 81 -13.98 -11.17 -9.62
C GLY A 81 -14.12 -11.59 -8.15
N LEU A 82 -14.51 -10.67 -7.25
CA LEU A 82 -14.77 -11.01 -5.85
C LEU A 82 -16.01 -11.90 -5.67
N VAL A 83 -17.04 -11.68 -6.49
CA VAL A 83 -18.26 -12.51 -6.49
C VAL A 83 -17.94 -13.92 -6.96
N GLU A 84 -17.16 -14.06 -8.04
CA GLU A 84 -16.69 -15.36 -8.54
C GLU A 84 -15.91 -16.15 -7.47
N ARG A 85 -15.13 -15.45 -6.63
CA ARG A 85 -14.31 -16.03 -5.56
C ARG A 85 -14.98 -16.04 -4.18
N SER A 86 -16.26 -15.70 -4.11
CA SER A 86 -16.95 -15.46 -2.83
C SER A 86 -17.09 -16.70 -1.91
N GLY A 87 -16.91 -17.89 -2.48
CA GLY A 87 -16.88 -19.18 -1.76
C GLY A 87 -15.50 -19.59 -1.22
N GLU A 88 -14.44 -18.84 -1.53
CA GLU A 88 -13.10 -19.13 -1.01
C GLU A 88 -12.96 -18.79 0.49
N PRO A 89 -12.00 -19.42 1.21
CA PRO A 89 -11.74 -19.10 2.60
C PRO A 89 -11.52 -17.60 2.84
N GLY A 90 -12.04 -17.09 3.96
CA GLY A 90 -12.05 -15.65 4.27
C GLY A 90 -10.71 -14.99 4.62
N ARG A 91 -9.57 -15.55 4.19
CA ARG A 91 -8.23 -14.99 4.45
C ARG A 91 -7.48 -14.67 3.16
N ASN A 92 -8.17 -14.00 2.24
CA ASN A 92 -7.61 -13.52 0.98
C ASN A 92 -7.49 -11.98 1.00
N VAL A 93 -6.36 -11.48 0.50
CA VAL A 93 -6.19 -10.07 0.11
C VAL A 93 -5.78 -9.99 -1.35
N TYR A 94 -6.26 -8.96 -2.04
CA TYR A 94 -6.06 -8.77 -3.47
C TYR A 94 -5.31 -7.46 -3.69
N PHE A 95 -4.01 -7.53 -3.94
CA PHE A 95 -3.19 -6.33 -4.06
C PHE A 95 -3.16 -5.82 -5.50
N TYR A 96 -3.13 -4.50 -5.64
CA TYR A 96 -2.99 -3.81 -6.92
C TYR A 96 -1.69 -3.03 -6.95
N ARG A 97 -1.22 -2.74 -8.17
CA ARG A 97 -0.04 -1.90 -8.40
C ARG A 97 -0.43 -0.43 -8.27
N ILE A 98 0.54 0.39 -7.88
CA ILE A 98 0.41 1.83 -7.69
C ILE A 98 1.38 2.50 -8.65
N PHE A 99 0.92 3.54 -9.35
CA PHE A 99 1.70 4.28 -10.32
C PHE A 99 1.66 5.78 -10.05
N GLU A 100 2.62 6.47 -10.65
CA GLU A 100 2.70 7.91 -10.80
C GLU A 100 2.46 8.25 -12.25
N VAL A 101 1.52 9.16 -12.51
CA VAL A 101 1.17 9.58 -13.87
C VAL A 101 1.24 11.10 -13.94
N GLU A 102 1.81 11.65 -15.02
CA GLU A 102 1.79 13.09 -15.23
C GLU A 102 0.35 13.62 -15.35
N GLN A 103 0.06 14.73 -14.67
CA GLN A 103 -1.29 15.28 -14.61
C GLN A 103 -1.86 15.61 -15.99
N ALA A 104 -1.03 16.13 -16.90
CA ALA A 104 -1.43 16.42 -18.28
C ALA A 104 -1.83 15.14 -19.04
N ALA A 105 -1.08 14.05 -18.88
CA ALA A 105 -1.39 12.77 -19.48
C ALA A 105 -2.66 12.14 -18.91
N ALA A 106 -2.83 12.18 -17.58
CA ALA A 106 -4.05 11.69 -16.93
C ALA A 106 -5.28 12.50 -17.37
N ARG A 107 -5.16 13.82 -17.47
CA ARG A 107 -6.23 14.72 -17.93
C ARG A 107 -6.60 14.50 -19.39
N ALA A 108 -5.63 14.22 -20.25
CA ALA A 108 -5.89 13.92 -21.67
C ALA A 108 -6.76 12.67 -21.87
N LEU A 109 -6.78 11.78 -20.88
CA LEU A 109 -7.58 10.56 -20.84
C LEU A 109 -8.77 10.64 -19.87
N ASP A 110 -9.18 11.87 -19.49
CA ASP A 110 -10.28 12.13 -18.54
C ASP A 110 -10.20 11.32 -17.23
N TYR A 111 -8.99 11.03 -16.78
CA TYR A 111 -8.73 10.21 -15.59
C TYR A 111 -9.33 8.79 -15.65
N THR A 112 -9.56 8.24 -16.84
CA THR A 112 -10.07 6.88 -17.06
C THR A 112 -9.03 5.98 -17.70
N LEU A 113 -7.87 5.81 -17.07
CA LEU A 113 -6.76 5.04 -17.63
C LEU A 113 -7.04 3.53 -17.61
N SER A 114 -6.91 2.87 -18.77
CA SER A 114 -6.80 1.41 -18.87
C SER A 114 -5.35 0.94 -18.66
N LYS A 115 -5.14 -0.38 -18.57
CA LYS A 115 -3.78 -0.94 -18.50
C LYS A 115 -3.00 -0.69 -19.80
N SER A 116 -3.69 -0.70 -20.94
CA SER A 116 -3.09 -0.37 -22.24
C SER A 116 -2.60 1.08 -22.25
N ASP A 117 -3.43 2.02 -21.80
CA ASP A 117 -3.04 3.43 -21.71
C ASP A 117 -1.83 3.60 -20.80
N LEU A 118 -1.86 2.97 -19.62
CA LEU A 118 -0.72 3.01 -18.69
C LEU A 118 0.56 2.48 -19.34
N ASN A 119 0.50 1.40 -20.11
CA ASN A 119 1.67 0.86 -20.80
C ASN A 119 2.23 1.89 -21.80
N GLU A 120 1.37 2.53 -22.60
CA GLU A 120 1.80 3.60 -23.52
C GLU A 120 2.42 4.80 -22.78
N LEU A 121 1.87 5.20 -21.64
CA LEU A 121 2.41 6.30 -20.83
C LEU A 121 3.77 5.94 -20.21
N ILE A 122 3.96 4.69 -19.79
CA ILE A 122 5.27 4.20 -19.33
C ILE A 122 6.29 4.23 -20.47
N GLU A 123 5.91 3.80 -21.68
CA GLU A 123 6.77 3.85 -22.87
C GLU A 123 7.17 5.28 -23.25
N ARG A 124 6.29 6.25 -22.99
CA ARG A 124 6.52 7.69 -23.21
C ARG A 124 7.20 8.40 -22.03
N ASP A 125 7.56 7.69 -20.96
CA ASP A 125 8.14 8.23 -19.72
C ASP A 125 7.24 9.24 -18.98
N THR A 126 5.93 9.22 -19.25
CA THR A 126 4.91 10.06 -18.58
C THR A 126 4.14 9.30 -17.49
N ALA A 127 4.49 8.03 -17.25
CA ALA A 127 4.08 7.25 -16.10
C ALA A 127 5.22 6.36 -15.56
N ARG A 128 5.19 6.03 -14.27
CA ARG A 128 6.18 5.14 -13.62
C ARG A 128 5.60 4.45 -12.39
N VAL A 129 6.31 3.44 -11.87
CA VAL A 129 5.95 2.80 -10.59
C VAL A 129 6.09 3.81 -9.45
N PHE A 130 5.10 3.85 -8.57
CA PHE A 130 5.01 4.74 -7.41
C PHE A 130 6.24 4.63 -6.51
N HIS A 131 6.83 5.78 -6.13
CA HIS A 131 7.94 5.90 -5.19
C HIS A 131 9.12 4.92 -5.41
N VAL A 132 9.28 4.40 -6.63
CA VAL A 132 10.28 3.36 -6.92
C VAL A 132 11.70 3.88 -6.77
N ARG A 133 11.89 5.21 -6.76
CA ARG A 133 13.19 5.85 -6.64
C ARG A 133 13.51 6.25 -5.20
N GLU A 134 12.48 6.65 -4.47
CA GLU A 134 12.53 7.15 -3.10
C GLU A 134 12.57 5.99 -2.11
N TRP A 135 11.77 4.93 -2.36
CA TRP A 135 11.70 3.76 -1.50
C TRP A 135 11.41 2.46 -2.28
N PRO A 136 12.41 1.94 -3.03
CA PRO A 136 12.25 0.75 -3.85
C PRO A 136 11.78 -0.48 -3.06
N GLU A 137 12.31 -0.68 -1.85
CA GLU A 137 11.96 -1.81 -0.98
C GLU A 137 10.47 -1.82 -0.60
N GLY A 138 9.90 -0.61 -0.44
CA GLY A 138 8.51 -0.40 -0.02
C GLY A 138 7.49 -0.48 -1.14
N HIS A 139 7.87 -0.27 -2.40
CA HIS A 139 6.90 -0.16 -3.50
C HIS A 139 7.19 -1.00 -4.74
N SER A 140 8.37 -1.61 -4.87
CA SER A 140 8.67 -2.47 -6.01
C SER A 140 7.73 -3.68 -6.05
N VAL A 141 7.33 -4.12 -7.24
CA VAL A 141 6.54 -5.35 -7.41
C VAL A 141 7.10 -6.07 -8.63
N ALA A 142 7.62 -7.29 -8.42
CA ALA A 142 8.25 -8.09 -9.46
C ALA A 142 7.32 -8.33 -10.67
N ASN A 143 7.89 -8.71 -11.82
CA ASN A 143 7.15 -9.07 -13.04
C ASN A 143 6.29 -7.93 -13.62
N LEU A 144 6.77 -6.68 -13.58
CA LEU A 144 6.05 -5.55 -14.17
C LEU A 144 5.84 -5.74 -15.68
N THR A 145 6.89 -6.09 -16.43
CA THR A 145 6.83 -6.30 -17.88
C THR A 145 5.79 -7.36 -18.24
N ARG A 146 5.83 -8.51 -17.55
CA ARG A 146 4.83 -9.57 -17.73
C ARG A 146 3.42 -9.06 -17.44
N TRP A 147 3.23 -8.32 -16.35
CA TRP A 147 1.93 -7.77 -15.95
C TRP A 147 1.37 -6.79 -16.99
N LEU A 148 2.21 -5.92 -17.56
CA LEU A 148 1.82 -4.98 -18.63
C LEU A 148 1.43 -5.70 -19.92
N GLN A 149 2.15 -6.76 -20.28
CA GLN A 149 1.95 -7.53 -21.51
C GLN A 149 0.83 -8.57 -21.43
N GLU A 150 0.40 -8.94 -20.22
CA GLU A 150 -0.62 -9.96 -20.01
C GLU A 150 -1.97 -9.50 -20.58
N PRO A 151 -2.59 -10.22 -21.53
CA PRO A 151 -3.81 -9.78 -22.20
C PRO A 151 -4.97 -9.56 -21.22
N GLU A 152 -5.80 -8.54 -21.44
CA GLU A 152 -6.98 -8.27 -20.58
C GLU A 152 -8.01 -9.40 -20.54
N SER A 153 -7.97 -10.32 -21.52
CA SER A 153 -8.76 -11.55 -21.55
C SER A 153 -8.30 -12.61 -20.55
N SER A 154 -7.10 -12.48 -19.97
CA SER A 154 -6.66 -13.33 -18.85
C SER A 154 -7.47 -12.96 -17.60
N GLY A 155 -7.71 -13.93 -16.71
CA GLY A 155 -8.50 -13.71 -15.49
C GLY A 155 -7.99 -12.52 -14.64
N LEU A 156 -8.88 -11.92 -13.85
CA LEU A 156 -8.58 -10.72 -13.06
C LEU A 156 -7.45 -10.95 -12.04
N PHE A 157 -7.37 -12.16 -11.49
CA PHE A 157 -6.38 -12.53 -10.50
C PHE A 157 -5.40 -13.53 -11.08
N TYR A 158 -4.13 -13.40 -10.70
CA TYR A 158 -3.11 -14.38 -11.02
C TYR A 158 -2.33 -14.76 -9.77
N ASN A 159 -1.85 -16.00 -9.74
CA ASN A 159 -0.98 -16.47 -8.67
C ASN A 159 0.41 -15.88 -8.87
N MET A 160 0.73 -14.89 -8.06
CA MET A 160 2.10 -14.42 -7.87
C MET A 160 2.58 -14.92 -6.52
N PRO A 161 3.53 -15.87 -6.44
CA PRO A 161 4.07 -16.28 -5.16
C PRO A 161 4.79 -15.08 -4.55
N VAL A 162 4.22 -14.54 -3.47
CA VAL A 162 4.84 -13.46 -2.71
C VAL A 162 4.84 -13.81 -1.24
N SER A 163 6.03 -13.88 -0.67
CA SER A 163 6.26 -14.10 0.75
C SER A 163 6.33 -12.74 1.45
N LEU A 164 5.28 -12.36 2.18
CA LEU A 164 5.32 -11.15 3.02
C LEU A 164 6.40 -11.22 4.12
N LYS A 165 6.82 -12.43 4.49
CA LYS A 165 7.94 -12.64 5.43
C LYS A 165 9.27 -12.16 4.84
N GLU A 166 9.49 -12.41 3.55
CA GLU A 166 10.66 -11.92 2.82
C GLU A 166 10.53 -10.44 2.43
N ARG A 167 9.30 -9.93 2.37
CA ARG A 167 8.98 -8.56 1.95
C ARG A 167 8.48 -7.69 3.10
N LYS A 168 9.20 -7.70 4.23
CA LYS A 168 8.78 -7.00 5.47
C LYS A 168 8.56 -5.50 5.31
N TRP A 169 9.22 -4.84 4.36
CA TRP A 169 9.07 -3.39 4.13
C TRP A 169 8.04 -3.04 3.06
N TRP A 170 7.35 -4.02 2.48
CA TRP A 170 6.46 -3.77 1.36
C TRP A 170 5.12 -3.16 1.79
N GLU A 171 4.86 -1.92 1.39
CA GLU A 171 3.62 -1.18 1.64
C GLU A 171 2.59 -1.39 0.51
N PHE A 172 2.24 -2.64 0.25
CA PHE A 172 1.22 -2.93 -0.76
C PHE A 172 -0.15 -2.40 -0.35
N GLN A 173 -0.90 -1.87 -1.30
CA GLN A 173 -2.31 -1.54 -1.15
C GLN A 173 -3.16 -2.68 -1.71
N PHE A 174 -4.34 -2.90 -1.13
CA PHE A 174 -5.12 -4.10 -1.44
C PHE A 174 -6.62 -3.90 -1.22
N VAL A 175 -7.39 -4.78 -1.85
CA VAL A 175 -8.79 -5.05 -1.51
C VAL A 175 -8.84 -6.26 -0.60
N GLY A 176 -9.62 -6.19 0.47
CA GLY A 176 -9.80 -7.29 1.41
C GLY A 176 -11.20 -7.30 2.01
N LEU A 177 -11.54 -8.35 2.75
CA LEU A 177 -12.75 -8.35 3.55
C LEU A 177 -12.68 -7.26 4.63
N ARG A 178 -13.82 -6.71 5.03
CA ARG A 178 -13.91 -5.77 6.18
C ARG A 178 -13.32 -6.36 7.47
N THR A 179 -13.22 -7.68 7.57
CA THR A 179 -12.70 -8.44 8.71
C THR A 179 -11.18 -8.59 8.73
N VAL A 180 -10.42 -7.96 7.82
CA VAL A 180 -8.95 -7.87 7.96
C VAL A 180 -8.58 -7.24 9.33
N PRO A 181 -7.40 -7.54 9.91
CA PRO A 181 -6.99 -6.95 11.18
C PRO A 181 -7.09 -5.42 11.20
N PHE A 182 -7.41 -4.82 12.35
CA PHE A 182 -7.43 -3.36 12.49
C PHE A 182 -6.02 -2.79 12.43
N PHE A 183 -5.91 -1.50 12.09
CA PHE A 183 -4.66 -0.80 12.28
C PHE A 183 -4.38 -0.68 13.79
N ASP A 184 -3.15 -0.90 14.22
CA ASP A 184 -2.73 -0.57 15.58
C ASP A 184 -2.68 0.96 15.73
N GLU A 185 -3.55 1.47 16.61
CA GLU A 185 -3.73 2.91 16.84
C GLU A 185 -2.56 3.55 17.60
N HIS A 186 -1.64 2.76 18.15
CA HIS A 186 -0.43 3.25 18.80
C HIS A 186 0.67 3.68 17.81
N PHE A 187 0.57 3.28 16.54
CA PHE A 187 1.55 3.69 15.52
C PHE A 187 1.26 5.13 15.06
N PRO A 188 2.19 6.08 15.28
CA PRO A 188 1.97 7.48 14.95
C PRO A 188 2.13 7.72 13.45
N TYR A 189 1.44 8.72 12.92
CA TYR A 189 1.67 9.18 11.56
C TYR A 189 3.01 9.95 11.48
N ARG A 190 3.97 9.65 10.60
CA ARG A 190 3.98 8.68 9.48
C ARG A 190 4.95 7.50 9.71
N LEU A 191 5.13 7.08 10.97
CA LEU A 191 6.10 6.05 11.32
C LEU A 191 5.43 4.68 11.25
N ASP A 192 5.72 3.93 10.18
CA ASP A 192 5.26 2.55 9.94
C ASP A 192 3.74 2.32 10.05
N ASN A 193 2.95 3.41 10.03
CA ASN A 193 1.50 3.34 10.25
C ASN A 193 0.78 2.57 9.14
N ASN A 194 1.32 2.56 7.92
CA ASN A 194 0.87 1.72 6.82
C ASN A 194 1.41 0.29 6.91
N LEU A 195 2.74 0.15 7.13
CA LEU A 195 3.44 -1.13 7.28
C LEU A 195 2.84 -2.05 8.34
N GLN A 196 2.44 -1.53 9.51
CA GLN A 196 2.00 -2.39 10.60
C GLN A 196 0.80 -3.28 10.23
N LEU A 197 -0.14 -2.78 9.41
CA LEU A 197 -1.28 -3.59 8.96
C LEU A 197 -0.82 -4.74 8.05
N ARG A 198 0.24 -4.53 7.26
CA ARG A 198 0.79 -5.54 6.35
C ARG A 198 1.47 -6.64 7.14
N TRP A 199 2.15 -6.29 8.24
CA TRP A 199 2.68 -7.26 9.19
C TRP A 199 1.56 -8.07 9.84
N GLU A 200 0.47 -7.43 10.27
CA GLU A 200 -0.67 -8.14 10.87
C GLU A 200 -1.36 -9.09 9.88
N ILE A 201 -1.50 -8.70 8.62
CA ILE A 201 -2.02 -9.58 7.54
C ILE A 201 -1.10 -10.79 7.34
N CYS A 202 0.23 -10.58 7.30
CA CYS A 202 1.22 -11.64 7.19
C CYS A 202 1.13 -12.62 8.37
N ARG A 203 1.12 -12.10 9.61
CA ARG A 203 1.04 -12.91 10.84
C ARG A 203 -0.28 -13.66 10.96
N ALA A 204 -1.38 -13.07 10.48
CA ALA A 204 -2.69 -13.71 10.46
C ALA A 204 -2.84 -14.77 9.35
N GLY A 205 -1.80 -15.03 8.54
CA GLY A 205 -1.79 -16.10 7.54
C GLY A 205 -2.75 -15.85 6.37
N TYR A 206 -2.86 -14.59 5.93
CA TYR A 206 -3.60 -14.27 4.71
C TYR A 206 -2.84 -14.71 3.46
N THR A 207 -3.58 -15.22 2.49
CA THR A 207 -3.11 -15.48 1.13
C THR A 207 -3.26 -14.23 0.28
N MET A 208 -2.22 -13.89 -0.48
CA MET A 208 -2.24 -12.74 -1.37
C MET A 208 -2.49 -13.17 -2.80
N HIS A 209 -3.31 -12.38 -3.48
CA HIS A 209 -3.64 -12.53 -4.89
C HIS A 209 -3.27 -11.25 -5.62
N ALA A 210 -2.55 -11.40 -6.72
CA ALA A 210 -2.15 -10.27 -7.55
C ALA A 210 -3.28 -9.91 -8.51
N ILE A 211 -3.62 -8.63 -8.62
CA ILE A 211 -4.60 -8.15 -9.59
C ILE A 211 -3.87 -7.82 -10.90
N ASN A 212 -4.39 -8.33 -12.03
CA ASN A 212 -3.71 -8.32 -13.32
C ASN A 212 -4.00 -7.08 -14.19
N HIS A 213 -5.18 -6.50 -14.06
CA HIS A 213 -5.68 -5.47 -15.00
C HIS A 213 -6.10 -4.18 -14.33
N LEU A 214 -6.11 -4.17 -12.99
CA LEU A 214 -6.52 -3.01 -12.22
C LEU A 214 -5.35 -2.49 -11.42
N PHE A 215 -5.28 -1.17 -11.35
CA PHE A 215 -4.25 -0.44 -10.64
C PHE A 215 -4.84 0.86 -10.12
N VAL A 216 -4.06 1.53 -9.27
CA VAL A 216 -4.33 2.89 -8.85
C VAL A 216 -3.15 3.76 -9.23
N TYR A 217 -3.37 5.06 -9.31
CA TYR A 217 -2.32 6.02 -9.59
C TYR A 217 -2.61 7.34 -8.90
N HIS A 218 -1.56 8.10 -8.60
CA HIS A 218 -1.70 9.51 -8.24
C HIS A 218 -1.05 10.37 -9.33
N THR A 219 -1.52 11.61 -9.45
CA THR A 219 -1.04 12.52 -10.47
C THR A 219 0.07 13.40 -9.95
N LEU A 220 1.13 13.56 -10.73
CA LEU A 220 2.21 14.49 -10.47
C LEU A 220 2.13 15.67 -11.44
N ASP A 221 2.48 16.87 -10.98
CA ASP A 221 2.73 18.00 -11.89
C ASP A 221 3.88 17.66 -12.86
N GLU A 222 3.85 18.24 -14.06
CA GLU A 222 4.89 18.03 -15.08
C GLU A 222 6.29 18.23 -14.50
N ARG A 223 7.17 17.25 -14.67
CA ARG A 223 8.54 17.36 -14.16
C ARG A 223 9.33 18.34 -15.03
N LYS A 224 9.77 19.45 -14.44
CA LYS A 224 10.95 20.17 -14.94
C LYS A 224 12.17 19.27 -14.72
N GLY A 225 12.69 18.68 -15.79
CA GLY A 225 13.73 17.65 -15.74
C GLY A 225 14.92 18.04 -14.86
N ASN A 226 15.18 17.25 -13.82
CA ASN A 226 16.30 17.44 -12.90
C ASN A 226 17.30 16.29 -13.03
N LYS A 227 18.60 16.56 -12.82
CA LYS A 227 19.71 15.64 -13.12
C LYS A 227 19.66 14.31 -12.34
N ASP A 228 19.01 14.29 -11.17
CA ASP A 228 18.82 13.08 -10.35
C ASP A 228 17.89 12.05 -11.03
N ASP A 229 17.05 12.50 -11.98
CA ASP A 229 16.12 11.68 -12.74
C ASP A 229 16.87 10.69 -13.66
N LEU A 230 18.06 11.06 -14.13
CA LEU A 230 18.88 10.24 -15.03
C LEU A 230 19.60 9.10 -14.30
N ALA A 231 20.05 9.32 -13.07
CA ALA A 231 20.71 8.29 -12.26
C ALA A 231 19.71 7.20 -11.80
N ALA A 232 18.50 7.61 -11.41
CA ALA A 232 17.44 6.68 -11.04
C ALA A 232 16.89 5.89 -12.25
N LYS A 233 16.89 6.47 -13.45
CA LYS A 233 16.55 5.79 -14.72
C LYS A 233 17.45 4.59 -15.00
N THR A 234 18.74 4.67 -14.65
CA THR A 234 19.69 3.57 -14.84
C THR A 234 19.41 2.40 -13.90
N LEU A 235 19.15 2.69 -12.62
CA LEU A 235 18.88 1.66 -11.59
C LEU A 235 17.57 0.89 -11.83
N VAL A 236 16.51 1.58 -12.26
CA VAL A 236 15.22 0.94 -12.59
C VAL A 236 15.32 0.08 -13.85
N LYS A 237 16.16 0.45 -14.83
CA LYS A 237 16.42 -0.40 -16.01
C LYS A 237 17.16 -1.68 -15.65
N GLU A 238 18.04 -1.64 -14.66
CA GLU A 238 18.79 -2.81 -14.21
C GLU A 238 17.94 -3.77 -13.37
N ALA A 239 17.00 -3.26 -12.56
CA ALA A 239 16.08 -4.08 -11.77
C ALA A 239 14.93 -4.73 -12.57
N ASN A 240 14.70 -4.27 -13.81
CA ASN A 240 13.67 -4.79 -14.72
C ASN A 240 14.21 -5.68 -15.85
N LYS A 241 15.51 -5.98 -15.86
CA LYS A 241 16.08 -7.10 -16.62
C LYS A 241 15.92 -8.40 -15.83
#